data_AF-A0A101DBT5-F1
#
_entry.id   AF-A0A101DBT5-F1
#
_cell.length_a   1.000
_cell.length_b   1.000
_cell.length_c   1.000
_cell.angle_alpha   90.00
_cell.angle_beta   90.00
_cell.angle_gamma   90.00
#
_symmetry.space_group_name_H-M   'P 1'
#
loop_
_entity.id
_entity.type
_entity.pdbx_description
1 polymer ?
#
loop_
_entity_poly.entity_id
_entity_poly.type
_entity_poly.pdbx_seq_one_letter_code
_entity_poly.pdbx_strand_id
1 'polypeptide(L)'
;MDLNQDAINLSVEKDVTLIPTLSIVDVALKFGPSNNLPEWMLEKLKEVHEIHAESIKRAYRERVRLATGTDFFIGAKEVQLYGLNSLEIKLLVGLGVKPMDALKAVIKEGEIVKQS
;
A
#
# COMPACT_ATOMS: atom_id res chain seq x y z
N MET A 1 -3.95 -0.23 7.13
CA MET A 1 -3.03 0.13 8.22
C MET A 1 -3.39 1.53 8.71
N ASP A 2 -3.59 1.71 10.00
CA ASP A 2 -3.84 3.02 10.61
C ASP A 2 -2.56 3.50 11.31
N LEU A 3 -1.97 4.60 10.82
CA LEU A 3 -0.79 5.21 11.43
C LEU A 3 -1.14 6.58 12.00
N ASN A 4 -1.04 6.72 13.32
CA ASN A 4 -1.10 8.02 13.98
C ASN A 4 0.25 8.77 13.86
N GLN A 5 0.31 10.02 14.32
CA GLN A 5 1.52 10.84 14.16
C GLN A 5 2.71 10.30 14.96
N ASP A 6 2.49 9.79 16.17
CA ASP A 6 3.56 9.27 17.01
C ASP A 6 4.23 8.04 16.38
N ALA A 7 3.43 7.14 15.79
CA ALA A 7 3.95 5.99 15.06
C ALA A 7 4.77 6.42 13.82
N ILE A 8 4.35 7.46 13.11
CA ILE A 8 5.09 8.01 11.97
C ILE A 8 6.42 8.61 12.44
N ASN A 9 6.39 9.43 13.48
CA ASN A 9 7.61 10.05 14.05
C ASN A 9 8.61 8.97 14.51
N LEU A 10 8.12 7.94 15.20
CA LEU A 10 8.94 6.82 15.63
C LEU A 10 9.50 6.02 14.44
N SER A 11 8.72 5.87 13.37
CA SER A 11 9.17 5.19 12.15
C SER A 11 10.33 5.92 11.49
N VAL A 12 10.31 7.26 11.49
CA VAL A 12 11.44 8.08 11.01
C VAL A 12 12.64 7.96 11.94
N GLU A 13 12.44 8.04 13.26
CA GLU A 13 13.51 7.95 14.26
C GLU A 13 14.25 6.60 14.19
N LYS A 14 13.49 5.51 14.03
CA LYS A 14 14.01 4.14 14.01
C LYS A 14 14.35 3.62 12.62
N ASP A 15 14.25 4.46 11.59
CA ASP A 15 14.52 4.11 10.19
C ASP A 15 13.74 2.86 9.71
N VAL A 16 12.46 2.80 10.11
CA VAL A 16 11.57 1.68 9.80
C VAL A 16 11.12 1.76 8.34
N THR A 17 11.05 0.58 7.69
CA THR A 17 10.46 0.44 6.37
C THR A 17 8.97 0.15 6.48
N LEU A 18 8.16 1.02 5.88
CA LEU A 18 6.75 0.78 5.68
C LEU A 18 6.52 0.03 4.36
N ILE A 19 5.85 -1.11 4.44
CA ILE A 19 5.41 -1.92 3.29
C ILE A 19 3.88 -1.84 3.22
N PRO A 20 3.31 -0.93 2.41
CA PRO A 20 1.88 -0.94 2.14
C PRO A 20 1.51 -2.11 1.24
N THR A 21 0.29 -2.58 1.43
CA THR A 21 -0.36 -3.67 0.66
C THR A 21 -1.71 -3.17 0.13
N LEU A 22 -1.70 -2.04 -0.57
CA LEU A 22 -2.94 -1.42 -1.09
C LEU A 22 -3.60 -2.28 -2.17
N SER A 23 -2.77 -2.94 -2.98
CA SER A 23 -3.21 -3.69 -4.15
C SER A 23 -4.15 -4.84 -3.83
N ILE A 24 -3.96 -5.58 -2.73
CA ILE A 24 -4.92 -6.62 -2.33
C ILE A 24 -6.28 -6.02 -1.95
N VAL A 25 -6.29 -4.88 -1.25
CA VAL A 25 -7.54 -4.21 -0.85
C VAL A 25 -8.27 -3.65 -2.07
N ASP A 26 -7.55 -3.02 -3.00
CA ASP A 26 -8.09 -2.49 -4.26
C ASP A 26 -8.72 -3.60 -5.12
N VAL A 27 -8.01 -4.71 -5.28
CA VAL A 27 -8.51 -5.91 -5.99
C VAL A 27 -9.73 -6.48 -5.28
N ALA A 28 -9.69 -6.64 -3.96
CA ALA A 28 -10.80 -7.20 -3.20
C ALA A 28 -12.06 -6.33 -3.26
N LEU A 29 -11.92 -5.01 -3.26
CA LEU A 29 -13.04 -4.09 -3.47
C LEU A 29 -13.61 -4.19 -4.90
N LYS A 30 -12.74 -4.33 -5.90
CA LYS A 30 -13.14 -4.38 -7.30
C LYS A 30 -13.84 -5.68 -7.69
N PHE A 31 -13.34 -6.82 -7.21
CA PHE A 31 -13.81 -8.15 -7.63
C PHE A 31 -14.60 -8.88 -6.55
N GLY A 32 -14.56 -8.42 -5.30
CA GLY A 32 -15.27 -9.00 -4.18
C GLY A 32 -16.76 -9.22 -4.38
N PRO A 33 -17.52 -8.22 -4.90
CA PRO A 33 -18.95 -8.38 -5.16
C PRO A 33 -19.27 -9.52 -6.13
N SER A 34 -18.44 -9.72 -7.16
CA SER A 34 -18.61 -10.81 -8.14
C SER A 34 -18.14 -12.17 -7.63
N ASN A 35 -17.34 -12.20 -6.56
CA ASN A 35 -16.78 -13.42 -5.97
C ASN A 35 -17.46 -13.82 -4.64
N ASN A 36 -18.65 -13.28 -4.36
CA ASN A 36 -19.44 -13.58 -3.16
C ASN A 36 -18.69 -13.30 -1.84
N LEU A 37 -17.87 -12.25 -1.79
CA LEU A 37 -17.38 -11.77 -0.50
C LEU A 37 -18.57 -11.33 0.38
N PRO A 38 -18.60 -11.70 1.67
CA PRO A 38 -19.65 -11.25 2.57
C PRO A 38 -19.74 -9.71 2.65
N GLU A 39 -20.95 -9.16 2.79
CA GLU A 39 -21.16 -7.71 2.81
C GLU A 39 -20.33 -7.00 3.89
N TRP A 40 -20.29 -7.56 5.11
CA TRP A 40 -19.48 -7.00 6.20
C TRP A 40 -17.99 -6.91 5.84
N MET A 41 -17.48 -7.80 4.98
CA MET A 41 -16.11 -7.78 4.52
C MET A 41 -15.91 -6.65 3.49
N LEU A 42 -16.87 -6.45 2.59
CA LEU A 42 -16.84 -5.33 1.62
C LEU A 42 -16.90 -3.98 2.35
N GLU A 43 -17.73 -3.85 3.36
CA GLU A 43 -17.78 -2.65 4.22
C GLU A 43 -16.44 -2.41 4.91
N LYS A 44 -15.86 -3.46 5.50
CA LYS A 44 -14.55 -3.32 6.17
C LYS A 44 -13.43 -2.96 5.20
N LEU A 45 -13.43 -3.53 4.01
CA LEU A 45 -12.44 -3.21 2.98
C LEU A 45 -12.51 -1.73 2.56
N LYS A 46 -13.71 -1.14 2.45
CA LYS A 46 -13.87 0.28 2.13
C LYS A 46 -13.24 1.17 3.20
N GLU A 47 -13.56 0.92 4.47
CA GLU A 47 -13.01 1.65 5.62
C GLU A 47 -11.48 1.51 5.68
N VAL A 48 -10.98 0.27 5.56
CA VAL A 48 -9.54 -0.01 5.62
C VAL A 48 -8.81 0.64 4.45
N HIS A 49 -9.39 0.65 3.24
CA HIS A 49 -8.78 1.27 2.07
C HIS A 49 -8.52 2.76 2.28
N GLU A 50 -9.50 3.50 2.82
CA GLU A 50 -9.38 4.94 3.07
C GLU A 50 -8.31 5.25 4.12
N ILE A 51 -8.37 4.58 5.27
CA ILE A 51 -7.41 4.75 6.38
C ILE A 51 -5.99 4.39 5.93
N HIS A 52 -5.86 3.31 5.15
CA HIS A 52 -4.58 2.85 4.62
C HIS A 52 -3.99 3.87 3.64
N ALA A 53 -4.79 4.38 2.72
CA ALA A 53 -4.36 5.39 1.77
C ALA A 53 -3.90 6.68 2.45
N GLU A 54 -4.64 7.17 3.46
CA GLU A 54 -4.24 8.38 4.19
C GLU A 54 -2.97 8.17 5.03
N SER A 55 -2.83 7.01 5.66
CA SER A 55 -1.63 6.65 6.42
C SER A 55 -0.38 6.67 5.54
N ILE A 56 -0.47 6.13 4.31
CA ILE A 56 0.64 6.13 3.36
C ILE A 56 0.98 7.54 2.91
N LYS A 57 -0.03 8.38 2.60
CA LYS A 57 0.20 9.79 2.23
C LYS A 57 0.92 10.55 3.33
N ARG A 58 0.51 10.37 4.59
CA ARG A 58 1.15 11.01 5.75
C ARG A 58 2.58 10.51 5.95
N ALA A 59 2.78 9.19 5.95
CA ALA A 59 4.09 8.58 6.09
C ALA A 59 5.07 9.05 4.99
N TYR A 60 4.62 9.09 3.72
CA TYR A 60 5.44 9.56 2.61
C TYR A 60 5.80 11.05 2.74
N ARG A 61 4.85 11.91 3.14
CA ARG A 61 5.10 13.34 3.39
C ARG A 61 6.19 13.56 4.44
N GLU A 62 6.16 12.76 5.50
CA GLU A 62 7.10 12.79 6.62
C GLU A 62 8.40 12.01 6.34
N ARG A 63 8.61 11.55 5.09
CA ARG A 63 9.81 10.85 4.63
C ARG A 63 10.07 9.51 5.32
N VAL A 64 9.01 8.81 5.76
CA VAL A 64 9.11 7.40 6.13
C VAL A 64 9.54 6.59 4.93
N ARG A 65 10.49 5.67 5.13
CA ARG A 65 10.99 4.75 4.11
C ARG A 65 9.87 3.83 3.62
N LEU A 66 9.71 3.73 2.30
CA LEU A 66 8.72 2.85 1.66
C LEU A 66 9.41 1.72 0.90
N ALA A 67 8.83 0.52 0.99
CA ALA A 67 9.06 -0.58 0.06
C ALA A 67 7.71 -1.10 -0.45
N THR A 68 7.67 -1.81 -1.58
CA THR A 68 6.40 -2.30 -2.15
C THR A 68 6.09 -3.74 -1.72
N GLY A 69 4.84 -4.03 -1.37
CA GLY A 69 4.33 -5.38 -1.19
C GLY A 69 2.88 -5.47 -1.65
N THR A 70 2.44 -6.63 -2.12
CA THR A 70 1.06 -6.79 -2.61
C THR A 70 0.16 -7.57 -1.67
N ASP A 71 0.74 -8.47 -0.88
CA ASP A 71 0.00 -9.45 -0.08
C ASP A 71 -0.99 -10.26 -0.94
N PHE A 72 -0.58 -10.60 -2.17
CA PHE A 72 -1.32 -11.54 -3.00
C PHE A 72 -1.06 -12.97 -2.52
N PHE A 73 -1.96 -13.51 -1.71
CA PHE A 73 -1.85 -14.85 -1.15
C PHE A 73 -2.84 -15.88 -1.72
N ILE A 74 -3.82 -15.44 -2.53
CA ILE A 74 -4.83 -16.34 -3.14
C ILE A 74 -5.17 -15.86 -4.55
N GLY A 75 -5.25 -16.78 -5.52
CA GLY A 75 -5.95 -16.52 -6.79
C GLY A 75 -7.45 -16.78 -6.63
N ALA A 76 -8.30 -15.89 -7.16
CA ALA A 76 -9.73 -16.17 -7.29
C ALA A 76 -9.98 -16.88 -8.62
N LYS A 77 -11.09 -17.63 -8.74
CA LYS A 77 -11.45 -18.40 -9.96
C LYS A 77 -11.44 -17.54 -11.23
N GLU A 78 -11.66 -16.24 -11.10
CA GLU A 78 -11.73 -15.28 -12.20
C GLU A 78 -10.58 -14.26 -12.23
N VAL A 79 -9.68 -14.27 -11.23
CA VAL A 79 -8.59 -13.29 -11.14
C VAL A 79 -7.28 -13.99 -10.77
N GLN A 80 -6.36 -14.05 -11.73
CA GLN A 80 -4.98 -14.42 -11.49
C GLN A 80 -4.25 -13.20 -10.89
N LEU A 81 -3.96 -13.24 -9.59
CA LEU A 81 -3.27 -12.15 -8.90
C LEU A 81 -1.76 -12.15 -9.19
N TYR A 82 -1.17 -13.33 -9.41
CA TYR A 82 0.25 -13.42 -9.74
C TYR A 82 0.53 -12.76 -11.09
N GLY A 83 1.42 -11.78 -11.10
CA GLY A 83 1.71 -10.95 -12.27
C GLY A 83 1.13 -9.53 -12.20
N LEU A 84 0.22 -9.26 -11.25
CA LEU A 84 -0.32 -7.91 -11.02
C LEU A 84 0.48 -7.08 -10.03
N ASN A 85 1.72 -7.47 -9.70
CA ASN A 85 2.52 -6.83 -8.64
C ASN A 85 2.79 -5.34 -8.88
N SER A 86 2.84 -4.91 -10.14
CA SER A 86 3.00 -3.50 -10.52
C SER A 86 1.79 -2.63 -10.14
N LEU A 87 0.67 -3.22 -9.73
CA LEU A 87 -0.51 -2.49 -9.26
C LEU A 87 -0.17 -1.67 -8.01
N GLU A 88 0.63 -2.20 -7.09
CA GLU A 88 1.05 -1.45 -5.88
C GLU A 88 1.74 -0.14 -6.26
N ILE A 89 2.67 -0.19 -7.23
CA ILE A 89 3.41 0.98 -7.73
C ILE A 89 2.42 2.00 -8.31
N LYS A 90 1.46 1.55 -9.13
CA LYS A 90 0.45 2.41 -9.75
C LYS A 90 -0.42 3.10 -8.68
N LEU A 91 -0.83 2.36 -7.65
CA LEU A 91 -1.62 2.89 -6.55
C LEU A 91 -0.83 3.93 -5.73
N LEU A 92 0.43 3.65 -5.40
CA LEU A 92 1.30 4.61 -4.70
C LEU A 92 1.44 5.93 -5.47
N VAL A 93 1.67 5.86 -6.79
CA VAL A 93 1.70 7.05 -7.63
C VAL A 93 0.36 7.78 -7.62
N GLY A 94 -0.76 7.05 -7.66
CA GLY A 94 -2.11 7.61 -7.52
C GLY A 94 -2.36 8.32 -6.18
N LEU A 95 -1.65 7.93 -5.12
CA LEU A 95 -1.71 8.61 -3.82
C LEU A 95 -0.78 9.83 -3.72
N GLY A 96 0.01 10.13 -4.76
CA GLY A 96 0.92 11.29 -4.80
C GLY A 96 2.38 10.96 -4.49
N VAL A 97 2.74 9.67 -4.40
CA VAL A 97 4.17 9.28 -4.37
C VAL A 97 4.80 9.59 -5.72
N LYS A 98 5.96 10.25 -5.72
CA LYS A 98 6.66 10.55 -6.98
C LYS A 98 6.97 9.24 -7.73
N PRO A 99 6.77 9.16 -9.06
CA PRO A 99 7.01 7.94 -9.82
C PRO A 99 8.39 7.32 -9.59
N MET A 100 9.43 8.15 -9.49
CA MET A 100 10.79 7.68 -9.23
C MET A 100 10.95 7.09 -7.81
N ASP A 101 10.28 7.65 -6.81
CA ASP A 101 10.32 7.13 -5.44
C ASP A 101 9.53 5.82 -5.33
N ALA A 102 8.38 5.73 -6.02
CA ALA A 102 7.60 4.49 -6.12
C ALA A 102 8.38 3.38 -6.82
N LEU A 103 9.17 3.69 -7.87
CA LEU A 103 10.07 2.72 -8.49
C LEU A 103 11.20 2.30 -7.55
N LYS A 104 11.84 3.24 -6.85
CA LYS A 104 12.91 2.94 -5.88
C LYS A 104 12.43 2.00 -4.77
N ALA A 105 11.18 2.13 -4.34
CA ALA A 105 10.55 1.25 -3.35
C ALA A 105 10.48 -0.23 -3.79
N VAL A 106 10.66 -0.54 -5.09
CA VAL A 106 10.64 -1.91 -5.64
C VAL A 106 12.04 -2.54 -5.66
N ILE A 107 13.07 -1.75 -5.95
CA ILE A 107 14.39 -2.24 -6.38
C ILE A 107 15.44 -2.23 -5.27
N LYS A 108 15.20 -1.48 -4.20
CA LYS A 108 16.19 -1.20 -3.16
C LYS A 108 15.65 -1.66 -1.81
N GLU A 109 16.52 -1.88 -0.83
CA GLU A 109 16.16 -1.85 0.60
C GLU A 109 15.60 -0.45 0.97
N GLY A 110 14.44 -0.07 0.43
CA GLY A 110 13.66 1.14 0.76
C GLY A 110 14.39 2.50 0.80
N GLU A 111 15.60 2.71 0.28
CA GLU A 111 16.22 4.03 0.45
C GLU A 111 15.51 5.14 -0.36
N ILE A 112 14.67 5.93 0.32
CA ILE A 112 14.43 7.31 -0.07
C ILE A 112 15.78 8.01 0.08
N VAL A 113 16.38 8.36 -1.05
CA VAL A 113 17.59 9.20 -1.08
C VAL A 113 17.27 10.44 -0.25
N LYS A 114 17.86 10.57 0.95
CA LYS A 114 17.94 11.85 1.66
C LYS A 114 18.61 12.79 0.66
N GLN A 115 17.84 13.70 0.08
CA GLN A 115 18.42 14.75 -0.76
C GLN A 115 19.34 15.55 0.15
N SER A 116 20.63 15.51 -0.19
CA SER A 116 21.68 16.43 0.27
C SER A 116 21.26 17.87 0.09
#